data_AF-A0A5A7XYP8-F1
#
_entry.id   AF-A0A5A7XYP8-F1
#
_cell.length_a   1.000
_cell.length_b   1.000
_cell.length_c   1.000
_cell.angle_alpha   90.00
_cell.angle_beta   90.00
_cell.angle_gamma   90.00
#
_symmetry.space_group_name_H-M   'P 1'
#
loop_
_entity.id
_entity.type
_entity.pdbx_description
1 polymer ?
#
loop_
_entity_poly.entity_id
_entity_poly.type
_entity_poly.pdbx_seq_one_letter_code
_entity_poly.pdbx_strand_id
1 'polypeptide(L)'
;MTVTNPLEVDTAALEGVARELGGLSDQLSSGGVIHEWQPPVAQPSGTAAVGVTAAANHVVEEAAANLLLFADDLAGAARYYAGRDAEEASRIDTTMQPPR
;
A
#
# COMPACT_ATOMS: atom_id res chain seq x y z
N MET A 1 -32.56 -1.85 -15.68
CA MET A 1 -31.54 -1.19 -16.52
C MET A 1 -30.64 -0.43 -15.57
N THR A 2 -29.56 -1.06 -15.11
CA THR A 2 -28.64 -0.45 -14.14
C THR A 2 -27.77 0.54 -14.91
N VAL A 3 -28.01 1.83 -14.71
CA VAL A 3 -27.18 2.89 -15.28
C VAL A 3 -25.87 2.88 -14.50
N THR A 4 -24.87 2.14 -14.98
CA THR A 4 -23.49 2.33 -14.56
C THR A 4 -23.03 3.62 -15.22
N ASN A 5 -23.15 4.75 -14.52
CA ASN A 5 -22.42 5.94 -14.91
C ASN A 5 -20.93 5.59 -14.99
N PRO A 6 -20.16 6.16 -15.94
CA PRO A 6 -18.73 5.95 -15.99
C PRO A 6 -18.13 6.35 -14.64
N LEU A 7 -17.42 5.41 -14.03
CA LEU A 7 -16.73 5.65 -12.77
C LEU A 7 -15.54 6.56 -13.07
N GLU A 8 -15.63 7.84 -12.73
CA GLU A 8 -14.48 8.75 -12.78
C GLU A 8 -13.53 8.37 -11.65
N VAL A 9 -12.39 7.78 -12.00
CA VAL A 9 -11.37 7.38 -11.04
C VAL A 9 -10.20 8.35 -11.12
N ASP A 10 -9.94 9.04 -10.02
CA ASP A 10 -8.73 9.87 -9.89
C ASP A 10 -7.51 8.97 -9.64
N THR A 11 -6.83 8.62 -10.73
CA THR A 11 -5.64 7.78 -10.70
C THR A 11 -4.47 8.45 -9.98
N ALA A 12 -4.37 9.78 -10.01
CA ALA A 12 -3.34 10.53 -9.29
C ALA A 12 -3.58 10.49 -7.77
N ALA A 13 -4.83 10.58 -7.33
CA ALA A 13 -5.18 10.39 -5.93
C ALA A 13 -4.87 8.97 -5.44
N LEU A 14 -5.19 7.94 -6.23
CA LEU A 14 -4.85 6.55 -5.90
C LEU A 14 -3.33 6.34 -5.76
N GLU A 15 -2.53 6.88 -6.68
CA GLU A 15 -1.06 6.84 -6.57
C GLU A 15 -0.52 7.63 -5.38
N GLY A 16 -1.16 8.76 -5.05
CA GLY A 16 -0.85 9.55 -3.86
C GLY A 16 -1.00 8.73 -2.58
N VAL A 17 -2.17 8.11 -2.40
CA VAL A 17 -2.46 7.27 -1.23
C VAL A 17 -1.54 6.04 -1.19
N ALA A 18 -1.29 5.39 -2.33
CA ALA A 18 -0.35 4.28 -2.39
C ALA A 18 1.05 4.68 -1.88
N ARG A 19 1.54 5.85 -2.28
CA ARG A 19 2.84 6.38 -1.83
C ARG A 19 2.85 6.67 -0.33
N GLU A 20 1.77 7.25 0.21
CA GLU A 20 1.65 7.52 1.64
C GLU A 20 1.66 6.23 2.47
N LEU A 21 0.91 5.21 2.04
CA LEU A 21 0.85 3.91 2.72
C LEU A 21 2.19 3.17 2.66
N GLY A 22 2.88 3.19 1.52
CA GLY A 22 4.24 2.67 1.39
C GLY A 22 5.21 3.38 2.35
N GLY A 23 5.14 4.71 2.43
CA GLY A 23 5.94 5.49 3.37
C GLY A 23 5.65 5.17 4.85
N LEU A 24 4.39 4.90 5.21
CA LEU A 24 4.04 4.46 6.57
C LEU A 24 4.57 3.06 6.87
N SER A 25 4.52 2.15 5.90
CA SER A 25 5.12 0.81 6.02
C SER A 25 6.64 0.90 6.26
N ASP A 26 7.34 1.75 5.52
CA ASP A 26 8.78 1.99 5.69
C ASP A 26 9.10 2.57 7.07
N GLN A 27 8.28 3.51 7.58
CA GLN A 27 8.45 4.09 8.91
C GLN A 27 8.29 3.05 10.02
N LEU A 28 7.29 2.18 9.91
CA LEU A 28 7.09 1.08 10.87
C LEU A 28 8.25 0.09 10.82
N SER A 29 8.72 -0.29 9.64
CA SER A 29 9.82 -1.24 9.48
C SER A 29 11.17 -0.69 9.94
N SER A 30 11.42 0.61 9.74
CA SER A 30 12.70 1.25 10.10
C SER A 30 12.79 1.71 11.55
N GLY A 31 11.68 2.20 12.13
CA GLY A 31 11.67 2.80 13.47
C GLY A 31 10.80 2.09 14.50
N GLY A 32 9.87 1.23 14.07
CA GLY A 32 8.94 0.52 14.95
C GLY A 32 9.47 -0.80 15.50
N VAL A 33 10.48 -1.40 14.84
CA VAL A 33 11.10 -2.65 15.31
C VAL A 33 11.95 -2.37 16.55
N ILE A 34 11.49 -2.89 17.70
CA ILE A 34 12.27 -2.90 18.92
C ILE A 34 13.38 -3.93 18.70
N HIS A 35 14.62 -3.47 18.54
CA HIS A 35 15.75 -4.38 18.34
C HIS A 35 15.76 -5.43 19.45
N GLU A 36 15.95 -6.71 19.09
CA GLU A 36 15.82 -7.85 20.02
C GLU A 36 16.44 -7.51 21.37
N TRP A 37 15.59 -7.25 22.35
CA TRP A 37 16.05 -6.89 23.67
C TRP A 37 16.38 -8.16 24.42
N GLN A 38 17.66 -8.32 24.79
CA GLN A 38 18.09 -9.36 25.70
C GLN A 38 18.52 -8.74 27.03
N PRO A 39 18.03 -9.28 28.17
CA PRO A 39 18.44 -8.79 29.46
C PRO A 39 19.94 -9.07 29.66
N PRO A 40 20.73 -8.07 30.09
CA PRO A 40 22.18 -8.22 30.27
C PRO A 40 22.58 -9.18 31.39
N VAL A 41 21.63 -9.52 32.27
CA VAL A 41 21.76 -10.49 33.37
C VAL A 41 20.47 -11.28 33.45
N ALA A 42 20.49 -12.56 33.83
CA ALA A 42 19.27 -13.35 34.02
C ALA A 42 18.39 -12.71 35.11
N GLN A 43 17.25 -12.12 34.71
CA GLN A 43 16.27 -11.52 35.60
C GLN A 43 14.97 -12.35 35.58
N PRO A 44 14.24 -12.46 36.70
CA PRO A 44 12.96 -13.18 36.73
C PRO A 44 11.93 -12.68 35.71
N SER A 45 11.96 -11.38 35.38
CA SER A 45 11.13 -10.73 34.37
C SER A 45 11.69 -10.83 32.95
N GLY A 46 12.91 -11.33 32.78
CA GLY A 46 13.63 -11.33 31.49
C GLY A 46 12.88 -12.06 30.39
N THR A 47 12.35 -13.25 30.68
CA THR A 47 11.56 -14.02 29.71
C THR A 47 10.27 -13.31 29.30
N ALA A 48 9.58 -12.65 30.24
CA ALA A 48 8.36 -11.91 29.95
C ALA A 48 8.65 -10.68 29.08
N ALA A 49 9.72 -9.93 29.38
CA ALA A 49 10.13 -8.77 28.60
C ALA A 49 10.60 -9.14 27.18
N VAL A 50 11.33 -10.26 27.02
CA VAL A 50 11.66 -10.82 25.69
C VAL A 50 10.39 -11.17 24.93
N GLY A 51 9.44 -11.87 25.57
CA GLY A 51 8.18 -12.27 24.93
C GLY A 51 7.33 -11.08 24.48
N VAL A 52 7.22 -10.04 25.32
CA VAL A 52 6.50 -8.80 24.96
C VAL A 52 7.20 -8.06 23.82
N THR A 53 8.53 -8.00 23.83
CA THR A 53 9.31 -7.36 22.75
C THR A 53 9.13 -8.09 21.42
N ALA A 54 9.19 -9.43 21.43
CA ALA A 54 8.96 -10.24 20.24
C ALA A 54 7.53 -10.08 19.71
N ALA A 55 6.52 -10.06 20.59
CA ALA A 55 5.14 -9.83 20.20
C ALA A 55 4.93 -8.43 19.61
N ALA A 56 5.56 -7.40 20.18
CA ALA A 56 5.51 -6.04 19.65
C ALA A 56 6.13 -5.96 18.25
N ASN A 57 7.31 -6.57 18.05
CA ASN A 57 7.95 -6.64 16.73
C ASN A 57 7.07 -7.31 15.69
N HIS A 58 6.50 -8.47 16.02
CA HIS A 58 5.60 -9.18 15.12
C HIS A 58 4.39 -8.33 14.71
N VAL A 59 3.77 -7.61 15.65
CA VAL A 59 2.64 -6.71 15.32
C VAL A 59 3.06 -5.58 14.39
N VAL A 60 4.24 -5.00 14.61
CA VAL A 60 4.78 -3.93 13.74
C VAL A 60 5.09 -4.46 12.34
N GLU A 61 5.72 -5.62 12.23
CA GLU A 61 6.04 -6.27 10.95
C GLU A 61 4.78 -6.61 10.16
N GLU A 62 3.79 -7.23 10.80
CA GLU A 62 2.51 -7.54 10.17
C GLU A 62 1.76 -6.28 9.72
N ALA A 63 1.77 -5.23 10.55
CA ALA A 63 1.14 -3.96 10.17
C ALA A 63 1.84 -3.31 8.97
N ALA A 64 3.18 -3.31 8.95
CA ALA A 64 3.96 -2.78 7.84
C ALA A 64 3.70 -3.58 6.55
N ALA A 65 3.69 -4.91 6.62
CA ALA A 65 3.42 -5.77 5.48
C ALA A 65 2.01 -5.54 4.89
N ASN A 66 0.99 -5.43 5.74
CA ASN A 66 -0.37 -5.16 5.28
C ASN A 66 -0.53 -3.78 4.64
N LEU A 67 0.14 -2.75 5.18
CA LEU A 67 0.16 -1.42 4.58
C LEU A 67 0.81 -1.43 3.20
N LEU A 68 1.90 -2.17 3.03
CA LEU A 68 2.59 -2.29 1.75
C LEU A 68 1.74 -3.03 0.72
N LEU A 69 1.13 -4.15 1.10
CA LEU A 69 0.18 -4.88 0.24
C LEU A 69 -0.95 -3.95 -0.25
N PHE A 70 -1.53 -3.17 0.65
CA PHE A 70 -2.60 -2.26 0.28
C PHE A 70 -2.13 -1.12 -0.62
N ALA A 71 -0.91 -0.62 -0.41
CA ALA A 71 -0.29 0.36 -1.30
C ALA A 71 -0.12 -0.20 -2.72
N ASP A 72 0.37 -1.44 -2.85
CA ASP A 72 0.57 -2.11 -4.12
C ASP A 72 -0.75 -2.34 -4.86
N ASP A 73 -1.82 -2.72 -4.15
CA ASP A 73 -3.16 -2.89 -4.72
C ASP A 73 -3.71 -1.56 -5.26
N LEU A 74 -3.54 -0.45 -4.53
CA LEU A 74 -3.95 0.88 -4.97
C LEU A 74 -3.16 1.36 -6.19
N ALA A 75 -1.84 1.13 -6.21
CA ALA A 75 -1.01 1.43 -7.38
C ALA A 75 -1.36 0.53 -8.58
N GLY A 76 -1.75 -0.72 -8.34
CA GLY A 76 -2.29 -1.63 -9.35
C GLY A 76 -3.59 -1.10 -9.95
N ALA A 77 -4.53 -0.68 -9.11
CA ALA A 77 -5.79 -0.09 -9.52
C ALA A 77 -5.59 1.20 -10.33
N ALA A 78 -4.72 2.10 -9.86
CA ALA A 78 -4.40 3.35 -10.58
C ALA A 78 -3.89 3.07 -12.00
N ARG A 79 -2.94 2.13 -12.16
CA ARG A 79 -2.42 1.72 -13.46
C ARG A 79 -3.50 1.11 -14.36
N TYR A 80 -4.39 0.29 -13.79
CA TYR A 80 -5.49 -0.31 -14.54
C TYR A 80 -6.44 0.75 -15.11
N TYR A 81 -6.86 1.73 -14.28
CA TYR A 81 -7.76 2.78 -14.73
C TYR A 81 -7.08 3.75 -15.71
N ALA A 82 -5.82 4.12 -15.48
CA ALA A 82 -5.05 4.94 -16.42
C ALA A 82 -4.92 4.27 -17.80
N GLY A 83 -4.70 2.94 -17.83
CA GLY A 83 -4.67 2.16 -19.07
C GLY A 83 -6.01 2.17 -19.81
N ARG A 84 -7.12 2.00 -19.08
CA ARG A 84 -8.47 2.07 -19.66
C ARG A 84 -8.78 3.44 -20.26
N ASP A 85 -8.43 4.51 -19.56
CA ASP A 85 -8.64 5.88 -20.04
C ASP A 85 -7.82 6.15 -21.32
N ALA A 86 -6.58 5.66 -21.38
CA ALA A 86 -5.74 5.77 -22.57
C ALA A 86 -6.30 4.96 -23.76
N GLU A 87 -6.79 3.74 -23.54
CA GLU A 87 -7.44 2.92 -24.56
C GLU A 87 -8.70 3.60 -25.12
N GLU A 88 -9.52 4.20 -24.25
CA GLU A 88 -10.73 4.92 -24.65
C GLU A 88 -10.37 6.17 -25.46
N ALA A 89 -9.40 6.97 -24.99
CA ALA A 89 -8.93 8.16 -25.70
C ALA A 89 -8.41 7.82 -27.11
N SER A 90 -7.62 6.74 -27.23
CA SER A 90 -7.11 6.26 -28.52
C SER A 90 -8.24 5.83 -29.47
N ARG A 91 -9.27 5.16 -28.95
CA ARG A 91 -10.45 4.77 -29.75
C ARG A 91 -11.18 6.00 -30.28
N ILE A 92 -11.41 7.01 -29.42
CA ILE A 92 -12.07 8.26 -29.80
C ILE A 92 -11.28 8.97 -30.90
N ASP A 93 -9.96 9.11 -30.74
CA ASP A 93 -9.09 9.75 -31.73
C ASP A 93 -9.17 9.06 -33.09
N THR A 94 -9.15 7.72 -33.09
CA THR A 94 -9.27 6.91 -34.32
C THR A 94 -10.62 7.11 -35.02
N THR A 95 -11.71 7.30 -34.26
CA THR A 95 -13.05 7.56 -34.82
C THR A 95 -13.29 9.00 -35.26
N MET A 96 -12.49 9.95 -34.77
CA MET A 96 -12.59 11.37 -35.12
C MET A 96 -11.73 11.76 -36.32
N GLN A 97 -10.88 10.86 -36.82
CA GLN A 97 -10.14 11.10 -38.05
C GLN A 97 -11.11 11.20 -39.25
N PRO A 98 -11.08 12.29 -40.02
CA PRO A 98 -11.94 12.43 -41.19
C PRO A 98 -11.57 11.35 -42.23
N PRO A 99 -12.56 10.83 -42.98
CA PRO A 99 -12.31 9.84 -44.02
C PRO A 99 -11.34 10.42 -45.07
N ARG A 100 -10.38 9.58 -45.49
CA ARG A 100 -9.43 9.91 -46.57
C ARG A 100 -10.12 10.00 -47.92
#